data_AF-A0A936WUU2-F1
#
_entry.id   AF-A0A936WUU2-F1
#
_cell.length_a   1.000
_cell.length_b   1.000
_cell.length_c   1.000
_cell.angle_alpha   90.00
_cell.angle_beta   90.00
_cell.angle_gamma   90.00
#
_symmetry.space_group_name_H-M   'P 1'
#
loop_
_entity.id
_entity.type
_entity.pdbx_description
1 polymer ?
#
loop_
_entity_poly.entity_id
_entity_poly.type
_entity_poly.pdbx_seq_one_letter_code
_entity_poly.pdbx_strand_id
1 'polypeptide(L)' 'MAIQKLGINEFLALAAKHPVLDVRSPGEFKHAHIPGAYSLPLFTDEERKVVGTAYKQQSRQAAIKIGLDYFGGR' A
#
# COMPACT_ATOMS: atom_id res chain seq x y z
N MET A 1 10.07 4.38 15.51
CA MET A 1 10.54 5.32 14.47
C MET A 1 9.46 6.35 14.21
N ALA A 2 9.83 7.61 14.01
CA ALA A 2 8.88 8.64 13.59
C ALA A 2 8.55 8.46 12.10
N ILE A 3 7.27 8.55 11.74
CA ILE A 3 6.81 8.55 10.35
C ILE A 3 6.92 9.98 9.84
N GLN A 4 7.72 10.20 8.80
CA GLN A 4 7.79 11.47 8.08
C GLN A 4 6.91 11.40 6.84
N LYS A 5 6.06 12.42 6.64
CA LYS A 5 5.30 12.59 5.40
C LYS A 5 6.10 13.50 4.47
N LEU A 6 6.27 13.07 3.22
CA LEU A 6 7.00 13.81 2.20
C LEU A 6 6.01 14.50 1.25
N GLY A 7 6.39 15.68 0.75
CA GLY A 7 5.72 16.29 -0.39
C GLY A 7 6.09 15.59 -1.70
N ILE A 8 5.31 15.81 -2.77
CA ILE A 8 5.52 15.15 -4.07
C ILE A 8 6.94 15.42 -4.63
N ASN A 9 7.37 16.68 -4.67
CA ASN A 9 8.68 17.06 -5.23
C ASN A 9 9.85 16.48 -4.43
N GLU A 10 9.74 16.49 -3.10
CA GLU A 10 10.73 15.91 -2.20
C GLU A 10 10.81 14.39 -2.37
N PHE A 11 9.66 13.73 -2.45
CA PHE A 11 9.56 12.30 -2.73
C PHE A 11 10.27 11.94 -4.06
N LEU A 12 10.01 12.69 -5.14
CA LEU A 12 10.65 12.43 -6.45
C LEU A 12 12.17 12.62 -6.38
N ALA A 13 12.66 13.62 -5.65
CA ALA A 13 14.09 13.86 -5.46
C ALA A 13 14.77 12.72 -4.67
N LEU A 14 14.08 12.14 -3.68
CA LEU A 14 14.57 11.02 -2.88
C LEU A 14 14.45 9.68 -3.61
N ALA A 15 13.40 9.48 -4.40
CA ALA A 15 13.18 8.28 -5.21
C ALA A 15 14.32 8.02 -6.22
N ALA A 16 14.99 9.08 -6.67
CA ALA A 16 16.19 8.95 -7.52
C ALA A 16 17.42 8.39 -6.79
N LYS A 17 17.43 8.42 -5.45
CA LYS A 17 18.59 8.04 -4.61
C LYS A 17 18.31 6.82 -3.73
N HIS A 18 17.04 6.48 -3.52
CA HIS A 18 16.61 5.44 -2.59
C HIS A 18 15.58 4.51 -3.24
N PRO A 19 15.54 3.22 -2.85
CA PRO A 19 14.50 2.31 -3.31
C PRO A 19 13.11 2.82 -2.92
N VAL A 20 12.18 2.80 -3.88
CA VAL A 20 10.76 3.05 -3.63
C VAL A 20 10.05 1.71 -3.50
N LEU A 21 9.32 1.52 -2.40
CA LEU A 21 8.49 0.34 -2.19
C LEU A 21 7.02 0.71 -2.43
N ASP A 22 6.41 0.11 -3.45
CA ASP A 22 4.98 0.24 -3.70
C ASP A 22 4.22 -0.87 -2.97
N VAL A 23 3.43 -0.46 -1.98
CA VAL A 23 2.70 -1.35 -1.08
C VAL A 23 1.26 -1.63 -1.51
N ARG A 24 0.85 -1.13 -2.69
CA ARG A 24 -0.47 -1.37 -3.29
C ARG A 24 -0.61 -2.81 -3.77
N SER A 25 -1.79 -3.19 -4.26
CA SER A 25 -2.00 -4.55 -4.76
C SER A 25 -1.21 -4.84 -6.04
N PRO A 26 -0.94 -6.12 -6.37
CA PRO A 26 -0.21 -6.50 -7.57
C PRO A 26 -0.83 -5.94 -8.86
N GLY A 27 -2.16 -5.96 -8.97
CA GLY A 27 -2.89 -5.41 -10.11
C GLY A 27 -2.73 -3.89 -10.25
N GLU A 28 -2.78 -3.14 -9.15
CA GLU A 28 -2.54 -1.69 -9.14
C GLU A 28 -1.13 -1.35 -9.62
N PHE A 29 -0.11 -2.10 -9.15
CA PHE A 29 1.27 -1.93 -9.56
C PHE A 29 1.49 -2.27 -11.05
N LYS A 30 0.93 -3.40 -11.51
CA LYS A 30 1.04 -3.86 -12.91
C LYS A 30 0.37 -2.90 -13.89
N HIS A 31 -0.72 -2.25 -13.48
CA HIS A 31 -1.39 -1.26 -14.31
C HIS A 31 -0.54 -0.01 -14.52
N ALA A 32 -0.03 0.58 -13.43
CA ALA A 32 0.90 1.70 -13.48
C ALA A 32 1.60 1.89 -12.13
N HIS A 33 2.90 2.15 -12.15
CA HIS A 33 3.70 2.48 -10.97
C HIS A 33 4.81 3.47 -11.32
N ILE A 34 5.42 4.05 -10.28
CA ILE A 34 6.56 4.96 -10.44
C ILE A 34 7.76 4.18 -10.99
N PRO A 35 8.44 4.68 -12.04
CA PRO A 35 9.63 4.02 -12.59
C PRO A 35 10.68 3.71 -11.52
N GLY A 36 11.18 2.48 -11.49
CA GLY A 36 12.18 2.03 -10.51
C GLY A 36 11.62 1.63 -9.14
N ALA A 37 10.31 1.72 -8.92
CA ALA A 37 9.68 1.20 -7.70
C ALA A 37 9.65 -0.34 -7.71
N TYR A 38 9.78 -0.92 -6.53
CA TYR A 38 9.64 -2.35 -6.29
C TYR A 38 8.28 -2.65 -5.68
N SER A 39 7.61 -3.69 -6.16
CA SER A 39 6.34 -4.13 -5.59
C SER A 39 6.58 -4.89 -4.27
N LEU A 40 5.95 -4.43 -3.18
CA LEU A 40 5.93 -5.07 -1.88
C LEU A 40 4.47 -5.08 -1.35
N PRO A 41 3.58 -5.84 -2.00
CA PRO A 41 2.14 -5.73 -1.75
C PRO A 41 1.79 -6.18 -0.33
N LEU A 42 1.03 -5.35 0.39
CA LEU A 42 0.49 -5.74 1.70
C LEU A 42 -0.64 -6.77 1.59
N PHE A 43 -1.34 -6.75 0.47
CA PHE A 43 -2.50 -7.58 0.18
C PHE A 43 -2.46 -8.06 -1.27
N THR A 44 -3.00 -9.25 -1.51
CA THR A 44 -3.40 -9.70 -2.85
C THR A 44 -4.51 -8.80 -3.42
N ASP A 45 -4.80 -8.89 -4.71
CA ASP A 45 -5.88 -8.10 -5.33
C ASP A 45 -7.25 -8.36 -4.68
N GLU A 46 -7.54 -9.62 -4.33
CA GLU A 46 -8.80 -9.98 -3.67
C GLU A 46 -8.86 -9.49 -2.21
N GLU A 47 -7.79 -9.67 -1.43
CA GLU A 47 -7.70 -9.13 -0.07
C GLU A 47 -7.83 -7.60 -0.08
N ARG A 48 -7.17 -6.93 -1.02
CA ARG A 48 -7.25 -5.47 -1.21
C ARG A 48 -8.68 -5.01 -1.50
N LYS A 49 -9.44 -5.78 -2.29
CA LYS A 49 -10.85 -5.52 -2.59
C LYS A 49 -11.72 -5.65 -1.34
N VAL A 50 -11.50 -6.68 -0.52
CA VAL A 50 -12.23 -6.88 0.74
C VAL A 50 -11.94 -5.75 1.73
N VAL A 51 -10.65 -5.46 2.01
CA VAL A 51 -10.24 -4.39 2.93
C VAL A 51 -10.74 -3.03 2.46
N GLY A 52 -10.62 -2.75 1.15
CA GLY A 52 -11.10 -1.50 0.54
C GLY A 52 -12.61 -1.31 0.67
N THR A 53 -13.37 -2.39 0.45
CA THR A 53 -14.83 -2.39 0.62
C THR A 53 -15.21 -2.11 2.06
N ALA A 54 -14.58 -2.79 3.03
CA ALA A 54 -14.82 -2.56 4.45
C ALA A 54 -14.50 -1.11 4.87
N TYR A 55 -13.41 -0.55 4.34
CA TYR A 55 -13.03 0.84 4.63
C TYR A 55 -14.09 1.83 4.16
N LYS A 56 -14.68 1.60 2.98
CA LYS A 56 -15.67 2.49 2.36
C LYS A 56 -17.08 2.29 2.90
N GLN A 57 -17.50 1.05 3.11
CA GLN A 57 -18.90 0.70 3.41
C GLN A 57 -19.17 0.48 4.90
N GLN A 58 -18.15 0.21 5.71
CA GLN A 58 -18.33 -0.09 7.14
C GLN A 58 -17.65 0.97 8.01
N SER A 59 -16.32 0.90 8.16
CA SER A 59 -15.53 1.90 8.88
C SER A 59 -14.03 1.65 8.69
N ARG A 60 -13.23 2.67 8.99
CA ARG A 60 -11.77 2.53 9.06
C ARG A 60 -11.33 1.47 10.06
N GLN A 61 -11.98 1.38 11.23
CA GLN A 61 -11.60 0.43 12.27
C GLN A 61 -11.92 -1.02 11.89
N ALA A 62 -13.06 -1.26 11.24
CA ALA A 62 -13.41 -2.56 10.68
C ALA A 62 -12.39 -3.00 9.61
N ALA A 63 -12.02 -2.10 8.70
CA ALA A 63 -11.01 -2.39 7.67
C ALA A 63 -9.63 -2.71 8.25
N ILE A 64 -9.21 -2.01 9.31
CA ILE A 64 -7.96 -2.31 10.01
C ILE A 64 -8.02 -3.73 10.60
N LYS A 65 -9.11 -4.09 11.27
CA LYS A 65 -9.27 -5.43 11.85
C LYS A 65 -9.18 -6.53 10.79
N ILE A 66 -9.94 -6.39 9.69
CA ILE A 66 -9.90 -7.35 8.58
C ILE A 66 -8.50 -7.41 7.95
N GLY A 67 -7.85 -6.26 7.77
CA GLY A 67 -6.49 -6.20 7.24
C GLY A 67 -5.47 -6.91 8.14
N LEU A 68 -5.62 -6.82 9.46
CA LEU A 68 -4.79 -7.54 10.42
C LEU A 68 -5.02 -9.06 10.38
N ASP A 69 -6.25 -9.52 10.09
CA ASP A 69 -6.52 -10.95 9.95
C ASP A 69 -5.78 -11.55 8.73
N TYR A 70 -5.60 -10.77 7.66
CA TYR A 70 -4.73 -11.16 6.54
C TYR A 70 -3.24 -11.07 6.89
N PHE A 71 -2.88 -10.20 7.84
CA PHE A 71 -1.52 -9.90 8.24
C PHE A 71 -1.16 -10.64 9.55
N GLY A 72 -0.86 -11.94 9.44
CA GLY A 72 -0.45 -12.76 10.60
C GLY A 72 -0.92 -14.20 10.58
N GLY A 73 -1.71 -14.61 9.58
CA GLY A 73 -2.21 -15.98 9.40
C GLY A 73 -1.38 -16.86 8.45
N ARG A 74 -0.06 -16.65 8.36
CA ARG A 74 0.86 -17.54 7.64
C ARG A 74 2.02 -17.95 8.53
#